data_AF-A0A520CMG9-F1
#
_entry.id   AF-A0A520CMG9-F1
#
_cell.length_a   1.000
_cell.length_b   1.000
_cell.length_c   1.000
_cell.angle_alpha   90.00
_cell.angle_beta   90.00
_cell.angle_gamma   90.00
#
_symmetry.space_group_name_H-M   'P 1'
#
loop_
_entity.id
_entity.type
_entity.pdbx_description
1 polymer ?
#
loop_
_entity_poly.entity_id
_entity_poly.type
_entity_poly.pdbx_seq_one_letter_code
_entity_poly.pdbx_strand_id
1 'polypeptide(L)' 'MLNTDFGIEAGRMQTDGKGESVPAMPNTSEINKANNRRVEFIKIK' A
#
# COMPACT_ATOMS: atom_id res chain seq x y z
N MET A 1 13.11 5.92 3.50
CA MET A 1 12.00 5.23 4.20
C MET A 1 11.25 6.21 5.10
N LEU A 2 10.02 5.91 5.53
CA LEU A 2 9.22 6.81 6.37
C LEU A 2 9.90 7.16 7.70
N ASN A 3 10.64 6.22 8.28
CA ASN A 3 11.43 6.42 9.49
C ASN A 3 12.74 7.21 9.24
N THR A 4 13.46 6.92 8.15
CA THR A 4 14.79 7.52 7.90
C THR A 4 14.73 8.88 7.23
N ASP A 5 13.78 9.07 6.31
CA ASP A 5 13.73 10.26 5.46
C ASP A 5 12.78 11.32 6.04
N PHE A 6 11.78 10.88 6.81
CA PHE A 6 10.74 11.74 7.37
C PHE A 6 10.66 11.69 8.90
N GLY A 7 11.50 10.89 9.58
CA GLY A 7 11.54 10.84 11.04
C GLY A 7 10.27 10.29 11.70
N ILE A 8 9.42 9.55 10.96
CA ILE A 8 8.20 8.97 11.52
C ILE A 8 8.59 7.77 12.40
N GLU A 9 8.22 7.84 13.67
CA GLU A 9 8.46 6.76 14.64
C GLU A 9 7.87 5.43 14.15
N ALA A 10 8.69 4.37 14.17
CA ALA A 10 8.32 3.04 13.66
C ALA A 10 7.09 2.45 14.36
N GLY A 11 6.92 2.68 15.66
CA GLY A 11 5.79 2.19 16.44
C GLY A 11 4.43 2.79 16.04
N ARG A 12 4.42 3.88 15.26
CA ARG A 12 3.20 4.54 14.76
C ARG A 12 2.70 3.95 13.43
N MET A 13 3.42 2.99 12.86
CA MET A 13 3.13 2.43 11.55
C MET A 13 2.87 0.93 11.68
N GLN A 14 1.79 0.47 11.04
CA GLN A 14 1.54 -0.95 10.80
C GLN A 14 1.70 -1.21 9.30
N THR A 15 2.38 -2.29 8.94
CA THR A 15 2.54 -2.72 7.55
C THR A 15 1.78 -4.02 7.33
N ASP A 16 1.14 -4.12 6.16
CA ASP A 16 0.43 -5.34 5.74
C ASP A 16 0.59 -5.53 4.22
N GLY A 17 0.87 -6.76 3.80
CA GLY A 17 1.13 -7.12 2.42
C GLY A 17 -0.07 -7.83 1.80
N LYS A 18 -0.93 -7.08 1.10
CA LYS A 18 -2.15 -7.66 0.50
C LYS A 18 -1.91 -8.45 -0.80
N GLY A 19 -0.76 -8.29 -1.45
CA GLY A 19 -0.50 -8.92 -2.74
C GLY A 19 -1.64 -8.64 -3.72
N GLU A 20 -2.10 -9.68 -4.42
CA GLU A 20 -3.20 -9.58 -5.38
C GLU A 20 -4.60 -9.77 -4.77
N SER A 21 -4.69 -10.01 -3.44
CA SER A 21 -5.96 -10.40 -2.78
C SER A 21 -6.99 -9.28 -2.68
N VAL A 22 -6.57 -8.01 -2.78
CA VAL A 22 -7.45 -6.83 -2.68
C VAL A 22 -7.21 -5.88 -3.87
N PRO A 23 -7.66 -6.25 -5.07
CA PRO A 23 -7.50 -5.41 -6.26
C PRO A 23 -8.43 -4.19 -6.20
N ALA A 24 -7.93 -3.02 -6.56
CA ALA A 24 -8.78 -1.83 -6.74
C ALA A 24 -9.57 -1.88 -8.05
N MET A 25 -9.05 -2.60 -9.05
CA MET A 25 -9.65 -2.78 -10.36
C MET A 25 -9.54 -4.22 -10.86
N PRO A 26 -10.41 -4.66 -11.80
CA PRO A 26 -10.32 -6.01 -12.35
C PRO A 26 -8.96 -6.27 -13.03
N ASN A 27 -8.35 -7.43 -12.77
CA ASN A 27 -7.05 -7.84 -13.36
C ASN A 27 -7.14 -8.27 -14.84
N THR A 28 -7.98 -7.59 -15.63
CA THR A 28 -8.32 -7.95 -17.02
C THR A 28 -7.56 -7.15 -18.08
N SER A 29 -6.88 -6.06 -17.71
CA SER A 29 -6.05 -5.26 -18.62
C SER A 29 -4.70 -4.93 -17.98
N GLU A 30 -3.69 -4.63 -18.82
CA GLU A 30 -2.36 -4.24 -18.34
C GLU A 30 -2.41 -2.98 -17.48
N ILE A 31 -3.23 -2.00 -17.89
CA ILE A 31 -3.38 -0.74 -17.15
C ILE A 31 -4.07 -0.97 -15.80
N ASN A 32 -5.07 -1.84 -15.71
CA ASN A 32 -5.71 -2.15 -14.44
C ASN A 32 -4.74 -2.88 -13.50
N LYS A 33 -3.98 -3.84 -14.02
CA LYS A 33 -2.93 -4.52 -13.26
C LYS A 33 -1.87 -3.53 -12.77
N ALA A 34 -1.50 -2.54 -13.58
CA ALA A 34 -0.57 -1.49 -13.18
C ALA A 34 -1.11 -0.66 -12.02
N ASN A 35 -2.36 -0.24 -12.10
CA ASN A 35 -3.01 0.52 -11.05
C ASN A 35 -3.25 -0.29 -9.75
N ASN A 36 -3.36 -1.62 -9.83
CA ASN A 36 -3.45 -2.48 -8.65
C ASN A 36 -2.14 -2.58 -7.86
N ARG A 37 -0.98 -2.36 -8.50
CA ARG A 37 0.33 -2.35 -7.83
C ARG A 37 0.54 -1.02 -7.10
N ARG A 38 -0.04 -0.91 -5.91
CA ARG A 38 -0.09 0.33 -5.14
C ARG A 38 0.19 0.11 -3.65
N VAL A 39 0.45 1.21 -2.96
CA VAL A 39 0.55 1.29 -1.50
C VAL A 39 -0.53 2.24 -1.02
N GLU A 40 -1.23 1.86 0.05
CA GLU A 40 -2.26 2.70 0.68
C GLU A 40 -1.85 3.07 2.10
N PHE A 41 -2.13 4.32 2.48
CA PHE A 41 -1.93 4.83 3.83
C PHE A 41 -3.29 5.01 4.50
N ILE A 42 -3.59 4.18 5.49
CA ILE A 42 -4.87 4.20 6.20
C ILE A 42 -4.61 4.63 7.65
N LYS A 43 -5.37 5.62 8.12
CA LYS A 43 -5.33 6.03 9.53
C LYS A 43 -5.99 4.95 10.39
N ILE A 44 -5.23 4.39 11.33
CA ILE A 44 -5.75 3.47 12.34
C ILE A 44 -6.50 4.29 13.40
N LYS A 45 -7.68 3.80 13.81
CA LYS A 45 -8.51 4.44 14.84
C LYS A 45 -8.02 4.11 16.24
#